data_AF-A0A2E5GTV7-F1
#
_entry.id   AF-A0A2E5GTV7-F1
#
_cell.length_a   1.000
_cell.length_b   1.000
_cell.length_c   1.000
_cell.angle_alpha   90.00
_cell.angle_beta   90.00
_cell.angle_gamma   90.00
#
_symmetry.space_group_name_H-M   'P 1'
#
loop_
_entity.id
_entity.type
_entity.pdbx_description
1 polymer ?
#
loop_
_entity_poly.entity_id
_entity_poly.type
_entity_poly.pdbx_seq_one_letter_code
_entity_poly.pdbx_strand_id
1 'polypeptide(L)' 'MSFLNKIMPNFVRENMDYYKKNGFKKTIKKLGWKVLFLIFLFYLIRDSILYIIIPYFVAKEFNLF' A
#
# COMPACT_ATOMS: atom_id res chain seq x y z
N MET A 1 7.54 11.28 22.44
CA MET A 1 7.33 10.03 21.67
C MET A 1 6.04 10.17 20.88
N SER A 2 6.08 9.98 19.56
CA SER A 2 4.93 10.20 18.67
C SER A 2 3.80 9.20 18.94
N PHE A 3 2.55 9.67 18.99
CA PHE A 3 1.32 8.87 19.19
C PHE A 3 1.24 7.61 18.30
N LEU A 4 1.90 7.66 17.15
CA LEU A 4 2.05 6.55 16.20
C LEU A 4 2.61 5.28 16.85
N ASN A 5 3.47 5.40 17.88
CA ASN A 5 4.03 4.26 18.58
C ASN A 5 3.03 3.53 19.49
N LYS A 6 1.86 4.11 19.80
CA LYS A 6 0.85 3.46 20.65
C LYS A 6 -0.13 2.60 19.85
N ILE A 7 -0.35 2.95 18.59
CA ILE A 7 -1.29 2.27 17.69
C ILE A 7 -0.57 1.19 16.88
N MET A 8 0.76 1.29 16.75
CA MET A 8 1.53 0.40 15.90
C MET A 8 1.80 -0.96 16.57
N PRO A 9 1.25 -2.06 16.02
CA PRO A 9 1.45 -3.40 16.56
C PRO A 9 2.90 -3.87 16.42
N ASN A 10 3.31 -4.79 17.29
CA ASN A 10 4.71 -5.23 17.44
C ASN A 10 5.33 -5.73 16.13
N PHE A 11 4.55 -6.41 15.28
CA PHE A 11 5.03 -6.92 13.99
C PHE A 11 5.42 -5.80 13.01
N VAL A 12 4.71 -4.67 12.99
CA VAL A 12 5.03 -3.54 12.09
C VAL A 12 6.31 -2.88 12.57
N ARG A 13 6.45 -2.73 13.89
CA ARG A 13 7.63 -2.14 14.51
C ARG A 13 8.89 -2.95 14.19
N GLU A 14 8.82 -4.26 14.34
CA GLU A 14 9.95 -5.16 14.03
C GLU A 14 10.35 -5.10 12.55
N ASN A 15 9.39 -5.06 11.63
CA ASN A 15 9.68 -4.95 10.20
C ASN A 15 10.25 -3.57 9.83
N MET A 16 9.79 -2.51 10.49
CA MET A 16 10.28 -1.16 10.25
C MET A 16 11.68 -0.93 10.85
N ASP A 17 11.96 -1.49 12.02
CA ASP A 17 13.29 -1.49 12.62
C ASP A 17 14.26 -2.34 11.79
N TYR A 18 13.81 -3.49 11.27
CA TYR A 18 14.58 -4.28 10.32
C TYR A 18 14.90 -3.50 9.04
N TYR A 19 13.92 -2.77 8.50
CA TYR A 19 14.12 -1.90 7.33
C TYR A 19 15.13 -0.79 7.60
N LYS A 20 15.01 -0.08 8.74
CA LYS A 20 15.97 0.96 9.14
C LYS A 20 17.39 0.41 9.31
N LYS A 21 17.52 -0.80 9.85
CA LYS A 21 18.83 -1.40 10.16
C LYS A 21 19.50 -2.08 8.95
N ASN A 22 18.71 -2.69 8.06
CA ASN A 22 19.21 -3.54 6.98
C ASN A 22 19.00 -2.96 5.58
N GLY A 23 18.21 -1.89 5.46
CA GLY A 23 17.92 -1.22 4.20
C GLY A 23 16.91 -1.96 3.32
N PHE A 24 16.46 -1.28 2.26
CA PHE A 24 15.42 -1.76 1.35
C PHE A 24 15.73 -3.11 0.70
N LYS A 25 16.97 -3.32 0.25
CA LYS A 25 17.39 -4.53 -0.47
C LYS A 25 17.26 -5.79 0.40
N LYS A 26 17.66 -5.72 1.67
CA LYS A 26 17.53 -6.85 2.61
C LYS A 26 16.08 -7.05 3.03
N THR A 27 15.30 -5.98 3.18
CA THR A 27 13.86 -6.07 3.49
C THR A 27 13.06 -6.73 2.37
N ILE A 28 13.34 -6.40 1.11
CA ILE A 28 12.74 -7.12 -0.04
C ILE A 28 13.10 -8.61 0.02
N LYS A 29 14.37 -8.93 0.32
CA LYS A 29 14.81 -10.33 0.42
C LYS A 29 14.13 -11.08 1.59
N LYS A 30 13.85 -10.40 2.71
CA LYS A 30 13.09 -10.93 3.86
C LYS A 30 11.60 -11.12 3.54
N LEU A 31 10.98 -10.16 2.85
CA LEU A 31 9.56 -10.20 2.48
C LEU A 31 9.30 -11.16 1.31
N GLY A 32 10.26 -11.33 0.39
CA GLY A 32 10.21 -12.27 -0.73
C GLY A 32 8.94 -12.11 -1.56
N TRP A 33 8.19 -13.21 -1.70
CA TRP A 33 6.93 -13.27 -2.46
C TRP A 33 5.87 -12.26 -1.98
N LYS A 34 5.93 -11.82 -0.72
CA LYS A 34 5.00 -10.79 -0.22
C LYS A 34 5.17 -9.45 -0.94
N VAL A 35 6.36 -9.15 -1.46
CA VAL A 35 6.59 -7.93 -2.26
C VAL A 35 5.87 -8.03 -3.60
N LEU A 36 5.92 -9.20 -4.26
CA LEU A 36 5.16 -9.46 -5.47
C LEU A 36 3.66 -9.33 -5.22
N PHE A 37 3.17 -9.91 -4.12
CA PHE A 37 1.77 -9.77 -3.73
C PHE A 37 1.38 -8.31 -3.47
N LEU A 38 2.24 -7.52 -2.82
CA LEU A 38 2.02 -6.10 -2.57
C LEU A 38 1.96 -5.30 -3.90
N ILE A 39 2.88 -5.55 -4.83
CA ILE A 39 2.89 -4.93 -6.15
C ILE A 39 1.62 -5.32 -6.93
N PHE A 40 1.25 -6.60 -6.88
CA PHE A 40 0.04 -7.10 -7.52
C PHE A 40 -1.21 -6.43 -6.94
N LEU A 41 -1.35 -6.36 -5.61
CA LEU A 41 -2.48 -5.67 -4.97
C LEU A 41 -2.50 -4.17 -5.30
N PHE A 42 -1.33 -3.53 -5.33
CA PHE A 42 -1.23 -2.12 -5.70
C PHE A 42 -1.74 -1.87 -7.12
N TYR A 43 -1.36 -2.72 -8.08
CA TYR A 43 -1.89 -2.65 -9.45
C TYR A 43 -3.39 -2.94 -9.49
N LEU A 44 -3.85 -3.96 -8.78
CA LEU A 44 -5.27 -4.33 -8.72
C LEU A 44 -6.13 -3.16 -8.22
N ILE A 45 -5.75 -2.57 -7.08
CA ILE A 45 -6.44 -1.42 -6.49
C ILE A 45 -6.39 -0.24 -7.45
N ARG A 46 -5.22 0.07 -8.04
CA ARG A 46 -5.08 1.18 -8.97
C ARG A 46 -6.01 1.02 -10.17
N ASP A 47 -6.00 -0.16 -10.80
CA ASP A 47 -6.88 -0.44 -11.94
C ASP A 47 -8.35 -0.34 -11.53
N SER A 48 -8.77 -0.98 -10.43
CA SER A 48 -10.15 -0.88 -9.93
C SER A 48 -10.57 0.55 -9.62
N ILE A 49 -9.72 1.32 -8.93
CA ILE A 49 -9.97 2.72 -8.61
C ILE A 49 -10.09 3.53 -9.90
N LEU A 50 -9.20 3.34 -10.87
CA LEU A 50 -9.21 4.08 -12.14
C LEU A 50 -10.51 3.84 -12.92
N TYR A 51 -10.97 2.59 -12.98
CA TYR A 51 -12.26 2.23 -13.60
C TYR A 51 -13.49 2.64 -12.78
N ILE A 52 -13.35 2.98 -11.50
CA ILE A 52 -14.47 3.55 -10.71
C ILE A 52 -14.47 5.07 -10.84
N ILE A 53 -13.30 5.69 -10.72
CA ILE A 53 -13.11 7.13 -10.71
C ILE A 53 -13.41 7.75 -12.07
N ILE A 54 -12.89 7.18 -13.17
CA ILE A 54 -13.07 7.76 -14.50
C ILE A 54 -14.56 7.77 -14.88
N PRO A 55 -15.32 6.66 -14.81
CA PRO A 55 -16.75 6.69 -15.14
C PRO A 55 -17.55 7.55 -14.18
N TYR A 56 -17.17 7.62 -12.90
CA TYR A 56 -17.83 8.51 -11.95
C TYR A 56 -17.69 9.98 -12.36
N PHE A 57 -16.48 10.41 -12.73
CA PHE A 57 -16.26 11.79 -13.20
C PHE A 57 -16.94 12.06 -14.54
N VAL A 58 -16.90 11.11 -15.48
CA VAL A 58 -17.58 11.22 -16.77
C VAL A 58 -19.11 11.30 -16.55
N ALA A 59 -19.70 10.39 -15.79
CA ALA A 59 -21.14 10.38 -15.52
C ALA A 59 -21.60 11.65 -14.81
N LYS A 60 -20.78 12.20 -13.91
CA LYS A 60 -21.03 13.49 -13.25
C LYS A 60 -21.00 14.65 -14.23
N GLU A 61 -20.04 14.69 -15.15
CA GLU A 61 -19.96 15.74 -16.19
C GLU A 61 -21.16 15.67 -17.17
N PHE A 62 -21.60 14.46 -17.50
CA PHE A 62 -22.72 14.22 -18.42
C PHE A 62 -24.10 14.18 -17.74
N ASN A 63 -24.21 14.47 -16.43
CA ASN A 63 -25.46 14.39 -15.65
C ASN A 63 -26.23 13.07 -15.88
N LEU A 64 -25.50 11.95 -15.93
CA LEU A 64 -26.07 10.60 -16.08
C LEU A 64 -26.64 10.05 -14.76
N PHE A 65 -26.56 10.82 -13.66
CA PHE A 65 -27.14 10.55 -12.34
C PHE A 65 -27.79 11.80 -11.76
#